data_AF-A0A1F3DHE4-F1
#
_entry.id   AF-A0A1F3DHE4-F1
#
_cell.length_a   1.000
_cell.length_b   1.000
_cell.length_c   1.000
_cell.angle_alpha   90.00
_cell.angle_beta   90.00
_cell.angle_gamma   90.00
#
_symmetry.space_group_name_H-M   'P 1'
#
loop_
_entity.id
_entity.type
_entity.pdbx_description
1 polymer ?
#
loop_
_entity_poly.entity_id
_entity_poly.type
_entity_poly.pdbx_seq_one_letter_code
_entity_poly.pdbx_strand_id
1 'polypeptide(L)'
;MSNIIAIVGRPNVGKSTLFNRLVGRRDAIIDETSGTTRDRNYGRSDWNGIEFSVIDTGGYVDNSEDIFEEEINKQVKIAIEEADVILFLVDVTTGITDLDISVAGVLRKSKKSIYLVVNKVDTNDRIYDSHEFYKLGLGELYCISSINGSGTGEVLDEVVKNFKPEVESIEPNVPRLAVVGRPNVGKSSFINALIGEERNIVTEIAGTTRDSIHTRYTKFGQDFYLIDTAGLRKKGKVTDNLEFYSVMRSIRAIELSDICLIILDANQDIESQDVNILHLAQKNRKGVVILVNKWDLIEKDTKSTLEFEEKIKRKIAPFSDVPIVFISALTKQRIHKAVETAMDVFNNRKQRISTSKLNDVMLKVIEDYQPPALKGKYIKIKYVTQLPTPFPCFAFFCNLPQYVKEPYKRYLENKIRQNFNFSGVPVEIFMRKK
;
A
#
# COMPACT_ATOMS: atom_id res chain seq x y z
N MET A 1 10.55 8.87 3.04
CA MET A 1 9.84 8.64 1.76
C MET A 1 9.88 7.15 1.52
N SER A 2 8.77 6.52 1.11
CA SER A 2 8.83 5.12 0.67
C SER A 2 9.53 5.07 -0.68
N ASN A 3 10.61 4.30 -0.77
CA ASN A 3 11.41 4.16 -1.97
C ASN A 3 10.64 3.33 -3.00
N ILE A 4 10.57 3.77 -4.26
CA ILE A 4 9.85 3.05 -5.33
C ILE A 4 10.78 2.64 -6.45
N ILE A 5 10.72 1.35 -6.78
CA ILE A 5 11.36 0.73 -7.94
C ILE A 5 10.31 0.45 -9.01
N ALA A 6 10.48 0.95 -10.23
CA ALA A 6 9.69 0.51 -11.37
C ALA A 6 10.49 -0.42 -12.27
N ILE A 7 9.89 -1.55 -12.65
CA ILE A 7 10.43 -2.49 -13.64
C ILE A 7 9.83 -2.14 -14.99
N VAL A 8 10.66 -1.65 -15.90
CA VAL A 8 10.27 -1.26 -17.27
C VAL A 8 10.98 -2.13 -18.29
N GLY A 9 10.38 -2.28 -19.47
CA GLY A 9 10.94 -3.07 -20.57
C GLY A 9 9.85 -3.58 -21.49
N ARG A 10 10.23 -4.02 -22.70
CA ARG A 10 9.29 -4.55 -23.68
C ARG A 10 8.58 -5.83 -23.16
N PRO A 11 7.48 -6.28 -23.78
CA PRO A 11 6.83 -7.52 -23.37
C PRO A 11 7.74 -8.76 -23.43
N ASN A 12 7.46 -9.75 -22.60
CA ASN A 12 8.14 -11.06 -22.54
C ASN A 12 9.63 -11.09 -22.12
N VAL A 13 10.20 -9.95 -21.70
CA VAL A 13 11.56 -9.89 -21.11
C VAL A 13 11.66 -10.45 -19.69
N GLY A 14 10.52 -10.82 -19.06
CA GLY A 14 10.48 -11.41 -17.72
C GLY A 14 10.20 -10.43 -16.57
N LYS A 15 9.56 -9.28 -16.85
CA LYS A 15 9.21 -8.26 -15.83
C LYS A 15 8.42 -8.84 -14.67
N SER A 16 7.32 -9.54 -14.94
CA SER A 16 6.46 -10.13 -13.91
C SER A 16 7.16 -11.25 -13.14
N THR A 17 8.11 -11.96 -13.77
CA THR A 17 8.94 -12.95 -13.09
C THR A 17 9.89 -12.28 -12.09
N LEU A 18 10.53 -11.18 -12.49
CA LEU A 18 11.38 -10.37 -11.60
C LEU A 18 10.54 -9.74 -10.49
N PHE A 19 9.41 -9.13 -10.80
CA PHE A 19 8.48 -8.56 -9.83
C PHE A 19 8.11 -9.57 -8.74
N ASN A 20 7.64 -10.75 -9.14
CA ASN A 20 7.28 -11.82 -8.20
C ASN A 20 8.49 -12.33 -7.40
N ARG A 21 9.71 -12.20 -7.94
CA ARG A 21 10.95 -12.47 -7.19
C ARG A 21 11.14 -11.48 -6.05
N LEU A 22 11.12 -10.20 -6.40
CA LEU A 22 11.43 -9.11 -5.48
C LEU A 22 10.41 -9.04 -4.36
N VAL A 23 9.13 -9.20 -4.69
CA VAL A 23 8.03 -9.11 -3.73
C VAL A 23 7.88 -10.38 -2.86
N GLY A 24 8.44 -11.51 -3.32
CA GLY A 24 8.26 -12.81 -2.69
C GLY A 24 6.82 -13.31 -2.73
N ARG A 25 6.58 -14.52 -2.20
CA ARG A 25 5.29 -15.25 -2.35
C ARG A 25 4.10 -14.72 -1.53
N ARG A 26 4.17 -13.55 -0.86
CA ARG A 26 3.09 -13.13 0.07
C ARG A 26 2.57 -11.69 -0.10
N ASP A 27 3.28 -10.80 -0.78
CA ASP A 27 2.96 -9.37 -0.71
C ASP A 27 2.65 -8.66 -2.04
N ALA A 28 2.40 -9.40 -3.13
CA ALA A 28 1.92 -8.81 -4.39
C ALA A 28 0.47 -8.32 -4.27
N ILE A 29 0.28 -7.01 -4.39
CA ILE A 29 -1.00 -6.32 -4.55
C ILE A 29 -1.27 -6.33 -6.06
N ILE A 30 -2.12 -7.26 -6.47
CA ILE A 30 -2.61 -7.31 -7.84
C ILE A 30 -3.83 -6.39 -7.87
N ASP A 31 -3.75 -5.28 -8.61
CA ASP A 31 -4.90 -4.41 -8.87
C ASP A 31 -5.66 -5.00 -10.07
N GLU A 32 -6.46 -6.04 -9.83
CA GLU A 32 -7.35 -6.62 -10.85
C GLU A 32 -8.61 -5.76 -10.96
N THR A 33 -8.52 -4.62 -11.64
CA THR A 33 -9.73 -3.96 -12.15
C THR A 33 -10.26 -4.73 -13.35
N SER A 34 -11.28 -5.56 -13.13
CA SER A 34 -12.12 -6.08 -14.20
C SER A 34 -12.89 -4.90 -14.83
N GLY A 35 -12.39 -4.39 -15.95
CA GLY A 35 -13.10 -3.40 -16.79
C GLY A 35 -12.28 -2.19 -17.29
N THR A 36 -11.01 -2.03 -16.92
CA THR A 36 -10.13 -0.96 -17.45
C THR A 36 -8.73 -1.48 -17.75
N THR A 37 -8.25 -1.27 -18.98
CA THR A 37 -7.02 -1.81 -19.61
C THR A 37 -5.70 -1.26 -19.05
N ARG A 38 -5.45 -1.32 -17.74
CA ARG A 38 -4.15 -0.93 -17.16
C ARG A 38 -3.75 -1.79 -15.96
N ASP A 39 -3.31 -3.01 -16.24
CA ASP A 39 -2.79 -3.94 -15.24
C ASP A 39 -1.42 -3.43 -14.73
N ARG A 40 -1.36 -2.96 -13.47
CA ARG A 40 -0.09 -2.71 -12.78
C ARG A 40 -0.08 -3.45 -11.46
N ASN A 41 0.98 -4.24 -11.27
CA ASN A 41 1.17 -4.96 -10.04
C ASN A 41 2.05 -4.13 -9.10
N TYR A 42 1.60 -4.00 -7.85
CA TYR A 42 2.34 -3.32 -6.79
C TYR A 42 2.76 -4.35 -5.76
N GLY A 43 3.95 -4.25 -5.20
CA GLY A 43 4.34 -5.15 -4.13
C GLY A 43 5.41 -4.53 -3.25
N ARG A 44 5.39 -4.88 -1.97
CA ARG A 44 6.43 -4.47 -1.03
C ARG A 44 7.57 -5.47 -1.06
N SER A 45 8.78 -4.97 -0.89
CA SER A 45 10.00 -5.75 -0.77
C SER A 45 10.91 -5.11 0.27
N ASP A 46 11.88 -5.89 0.73
CA ASP A 46 12.93 -5.48 1.65
C ASP A 46 14.24 -6.04 1.14
N TRP A 47 15.30 -5.24 1.21
CA TRP A 47 16.66 -5.67 0.95
C TRP A 47 17.62 -5.01 1.93
N ASN A 48 18.38 -5.82 2.68
CA ASN A 48 19.29 -5.37 3.73
C ASN A 48 18.64 -4.42 4.76
N GLY A 49 17.36 -4.63 5.08
CA GLY A 49 16.61 -3.80 6.03
C GLY A 49 16.10 -2.48 5.48
N ILE A 50 16.23 -2.23 4.17
CA ILE A 50 15.67 -1.08 3.48
C ILE A 50 14.38 -1.54 2.78
N GLU A 51 13.24 -1.06 3.29
CA GLU A 51 11.93 -1.30 2.67
C GLU A 51 11.74 -0.43 1.43
N PHE A 52 11.17 -1.03 0.38
CA PHE A 52 10.79 -0.34 -0.85
C PHE A 52 9.58 -1.01 -1.50
N SER A 53 8.89 -0.25 -2.36
CA SER A 53 7.79 -0.74 -3.17
C SER A 53 8.26 -0.97 -4.60
N VAL A 54 7.80 -2.06 -5.21
CA VAL A 54 8.09 -2.47 -6.58
C VAL A 54 6.82 -2.34 -7.41
N ILE A 55 6.98 -1.81 -8.63
CA ILE A 55 5.91 -1.65 -9.60
C ILE A 55 6.28 -2.42 -10.87
N ASP A 56 5.41 -3.33 -11.31
CA ASP A 56 5.47 -3.92 -12.65
C ASP A 56 4.56 -3.13 -13.60
N THR A 57 5.13 -2.58 -14.66
CA THR A 57 4.40 -1.74 -15.61
C THR A 57 3.68 -2.53 -16.70
N GLY A 58 3.52 -3.86 -16.57
CA GLY A 58 3.05 -4.73 -17.65
C GLY A 58 1.61 -5.26 -17.54
N GLY A 59 0.85 -5.11 -18.63
CA GLY A 59 -0.25 -6.02 -19.03
C GLY A 59 -1.02 -5.56 -20.29
N TYR A 60 -0.87 -6.33 -21.38
CA TYR A 60 -1.55 -6.30 -22.70
C TYR A 60 -1.61 -4.97 -23.49
N VAL A 61 -0.85 -4.92 -24.60
CA VAL A 61 -1.08 -3.97 -25.71
C VAL A 61 -1.50 -4.81 -26.92
N ASP A 62 -2.59 -4.44 -27.58
CA ASP A 62 -3.11 -5.13 -28.78
C ASP A 62 -2.07 -5.17 -29.91
N ASN A 63 -2.03 -6.30 -30.62
CA ASN A 63 -1.04 -6.65 -31.65
C ASN A 63 -1.13 -5.76 -32.91
N SER A 64 -0.73 -4.49 -32.80
CA SER A 64 -0.48 -3.60 -33.94
C SER A 64 0.77 -2.77 -33.68
N GLU A 65 1.75 -2.83 -34.59
CA GLU A 65 3.13 -2.35 -34.38
C GLU A 65 3.23 -0.84 -34.05
N ASP A 66 2.46 0.01 -34.72
CA ASP A 66 2.53 1.47 -34.53
C ASP A 66 1.88 1.97 -33.22
N ILE A 67 0.78 1.34 -32.80
CA ILE A 67 0.11 1.66 -31.53
C ILE A 67 0.94 1.14 -30.35
N PHE A 68 1.73 0.10 -30.58
CA PHE A 68 2.53 -0.57 -29.56
C PHE A 68 3.66 0.32 -29.01
N GLU A 69 4.37 1.03 -29.88
CA GLU A 69 5.51 1.85 -29.47
C GLU A 69 5.08 3.11 -28.68
N GLU A 70 4.01 3.79 -29.11
CA GLU A 70 3.48 4.95 -28.39
C GLU A 70 2.98 4.59 -26.99
N GLU A 71 2.25 3.48 -26.85
CA GLU A 71 1.74 3.01 -25.57
C GLU A 71 2.86 2.57 -24.62
N ILE A 72 3.89 1.87 -25.13
CA ILE A 72 5.08 1.54 -24.33
C ILE A 72 5.78 2.81 -23.85
N ASN A 73 5.97 3.80 -24.72
CA ASN A 73 6.60 5.06 -24.35
C ASN A 73 5.79 5.85 -23.31
N LYS A 74 4.44 5.80 -23.38
CA LYS A 74 3.59 6.36 -22.32
C LYS A 74 3.81 5.63 -20.99
N GLN A 75 3.83 4.29 -20.98
CA GLN A 75 4.07 3.51 -19.76
C GLN A 75 5.44 3.82 -19.14
N VAL A 76 6.49 3.93 -19.94
CA VAL A 76 7.84 4.26 -19.47
C VAL A 76 7.92 5.67 -18.90
N LYS A 77 7.31 6.67 -19.56
CA LYS A 77 7.24 8.04 -19.02
C LYS A 77 6.56 8.09 -17.67
N ILE A 78 5.44 7.39 -17.55
CA ILE A 78 4.70 7.31 -16.30
C ILE A 78 5.55 6.65 -15.19
N ALA A 79 6.26 5.55 -15.51
CA ALA A 79 7.18 4.89 -14.61
C ALA A 79 8.34 5.79 -14.15
N ILE A 80 8.89 6.61 -15.07
CA ILE A 80 9.93 7.60 -14.75
C ILE A 80 9.44 8.62 -13.72
N GLU A 81 8.20 9.06 -13.83
CA GLU A 81 7.64 10.05 -12.91
C GLU A 81 7.33 9.45 -11.53
N GLU A 82 6.94 8.18 -11.49
CA GLU A 82 6.54 7.45 -10.28
C GLU A 82 7.68 6.82 -9.49
N ALA A 83 8.76 6.43 -10.14
CA ALA A 83 9.81 5.67 -9.48
C ALA A 83 10.92 6.57 -8.98
N ASP A 84 11.52 6.20 -7.86
CA ASP A 84 12.79 6.79 -7.43
C ASP A 84 13.94 6.16 -8.22
N VAL A 85 13.82 4.86 -8.51
CA VAL A 85 14.77 4.07 -9.29
C VAL A 85 14.05 3.26 -10.37
N ILE A 86 14.66 3.16 -11.55
CA ILE A 86 14.13 2.39 -12.68
C ILE A 86 15.02 1.19 -12.95
N LEU A 87 14.43 -0.01 -12.98
CA LEU A 87 15.05 -1.22 -13.51
C LEU A 87 14.59 -1.40 -14.95
N PHE A 88 15.47 -1.12 -15.91
CA PHE A 88 15.19 -1.38 -17.31
C PHE A 88 15.62 -2.80 -17.69
N LEU A 89 14.64 -3.66 -17.86
CA LEU A 89 14.81 -5.08 -18.07
C LEU A 89 14.83 -5.42 -19.56
N VAL A 90 15.91 -6.04 -20.01
CA VAL A 90 16.13 -6.54 -21.37
C VAL A 90 16.38 -8.05 -21.36
N ASP A 91 16.31 -8.69 -22.52
CA ASP A 91 16.40 -10.16 -22.65
C ASP A 91 17.61 -10.56 -23.50
N VAL A 92 18.56 -11.26 -22.89
CA VAL A 92 19.78 -11.72 -23.56
C VAL A 92 19.50 -12.71 -24.69
N THR A 93 18.41 -13.48 -24.62
CA THR A 93 18.13 -14.56 -25.59
C THR A 93 17.68 -14.05 -26.95
N THR A 94 17.16 -12.83 -26.98
CA THR A 94 16.68 -12.17 -28.21
C THR A 94 17.61 -11.06 -28.70
N GLY A 95 18.53 -10.63 -27.85
CA GLY A 95 19.35 -9.44 -28.06
C GLY A 95 18.57 -8.13 -28.04
N ILE A 96 19.19 -7.06 -28.55
CA ILE A 96 18.62 -5.71 -28.62
C ILE A 96 17.57 -5.63 -29.73
N THR A 97 16.39 -5.08 -29.40
CA THR A 97 15.32 -4.78 -30.35
C THR A 97 15.10 -3.27 -30.51
N ASP A 98 14.36 -2.86 -31.55
CA ASP A 98 14.01 -1.44 -31.76
C ASP A 98 13.22 -0.84 -30.60
N LEU A 99 12.37 -1.64 -29.95
CA LEU A 99 11.66 -1.25 -28.75
C LEU A 99 12.59 -0.96 -27.59
N ASP A 100 13.65 -1.77 -27.42
CA ASP A 100 14.65 -1.54 -26.37
C ASP A 100 15.43 -0.24 -26.65
N ILE A 101 15.73 0.04 -27.91
CA ILE A 101 16.39 1.30 -28.34
C ILE A 101 15.48 2.51 -28.06
N SER A 102 14.19 2.41 -28.40
CA SER A 102 13.20 3.47 -28.18
C SER A 102 13.03 3.77 -26.68
N VAL A 103 12.82 2.74 -25.86
CA VAL A 103 12.70 2.86 -24.40
C VAL A 103 13.98 3.43 -23.79
N ALA A 104 15.16 2.94 -24.20
CA ALA A 104 16.43 3.48 -23.75
C ALA A 104 16.59 4.97 -24.12
N GLY A 105 16.08 5.38 -25.29
CA GLY A 105 16.06 6.78 -25.72
C GLY A 105 15.24 7.69 -24.81
N VAL A 106 14.12 7.21 -24.29
CA VAL A 106 13.31 7.93 -23.29
C VAL A 106 14.02 7.96 -21.94
N LEU A 107 14.54 6.82 -21.49
CA LEU A 107 15.22 6.69 -20.20
C LEU A 107 16.49 7.55 -20.12
N ARG A 108 17.31 7.63 -21.17
CA ARG A 108 18.52 8.49 -21.20
C ARG A 108 18.23 9.97 -20.96
N LYS A 109 17.02 10.43 -21.28
CA LYS A 109 16.59 11.83 -21.05
C LYS A 109 16.09 12.07 -19.62
N SER A 110 15.88 11.01 -18.85
CA SER A 110 15.47 11.08 -17.46
C SER A 110 16.62 11.49 -16.55
N LYS A 111 16.28 12.18 -15.44
CA LYS A 111 17.23 12.47 -14.35
C LYS A 111 17.20 11.42 -13.23
N LYS A 112 16.42 10.34 -13.41
CA LYS A 112 16.27 9.25 -12.42
C LYS A 112 17.44 8.29 -12.49
N SER A 113 17.72 7.59 -11.39
CA SER A 113 18.69 6.50 -11.36
C SER A 113 18.13 5.31 -12.15
N ILE A 114 18.85 4.89 -13.18
CA ILE A 114 18.45 3.81 -14.08
C ILE A 114 19.48 2.69 -14.00
N TYR A 115 18.99 1.47 -13.86
CA TYR A 115 19.78 0.25 -13.86
C TYR A 115 19.39 -0.59 -15.06
N LEU A 116 20.36 -0.86 -15.96
CA LEU A 116 20.15 -1.73 -17.10
C LEU A 116 20.34 -3.18 -16.68
N VAL A 117 19.24 -3.92 -16.63
CA VAL A 117 19.17 -5.28 -16.11
C VAL A 117 18.99 -6.25 -17.28
N VAL A 118 20.00 -7.07 -17.55
CA VAL A 118 19.98 -8.07 -18.61
C VAL A 118 19.48 -9.39 -18.03
N ASN A 119 18.27 -9.80 -18.40
CA ASN A 119 17.60 -10.96 -17.85
C ASN A 119 17.85 -12.23 -18.67
N LYS A 120 17.50 -13.38 -18.08
CA LYS A 120 17.66 -14.75 -18.63
C LYS A 120 19.14 -15.14 -18.84
N VAL A 121 20.05 -14.57 -18.07
CA VAL A 121 21.47 -14.98 -18.04
C VAL A 121 21.60 -16.21 -17.15
N ASP A 122 21.15 -17.35 -17.69
CA ASP A 122 21.05 -18.62 -16.94
C ASP A 122 22.34 -19.46 -17.01
N THR A 123 23.28 -19.09 -17.87
CA THR A 123 24.57 -19.78 -18.09
C THR A 123 25.71 -18.76 -18.16
N ASN A 124 26.94 -19.22 -17.91
CA ASN A 124 28.13 -18.36 -18.00
C ASN A 124 28.35 -17.82 -19.42
N ASP A 125 28.02 -18.59 -20.45
CA ASP A 125 28.19 -18.16 -21.85
C ASP A 125 27.33 -16.92 -22.16
N ARG A 126 26.11 -16.86 -21.61
CA ARG A 126 25.20 -15.72 -21.79
C ARG A 126 25.70 -14.43 -21.13
N ILE A 127 26.68 -14.51 -20.23
CA ILE A 127 27.33 -13.31 -19.69
C ILE A 127 28.07 -12.59 -20.81
N TYR A 128 28.72 -13.31 -21.72
CA TYR A 128 29.41 -12.70 -22.87
C TYR A 128 28.41 -12.07 -23.85
N ASP A 129 27.29 -12.74 -24.12
CA ASP A 129 26.23 -12.23 -24.99
C ASP A 129 25.64 -10.90 -24.46
N SER A 130 25.62 -10.72 -23.14
CA SER A 130 25.12 -9.49 -22.51
C SER A 130 25.89 -8.23 -22.90
N HIS A 131 27.15 -8.35 -23.34
CA HIS A 131 27.99 -7.19 -23.64
C HIS A 131 27.44 -6.32 -24.77
N GLU A 132 26.60 -6.86 -25.64
CA GLU A 132 26.00 -6.04 -26.69
C GLU A 132 25.11 -4.92 -26.13
N PHE A 133 24.50 -5.13 -24.96
CA PHE A 133 23.55 -4.21 -24.34
C PHE A 133 24.19 -2.91 -23.84
N TYR A 134 25.53 -2.84 -23.75
CA TYR A 134 26.25 -1.57 -23.55
C TYR A 134 25.91 -0.53 -24.65
N LYS A 135 25.53 -0.97 -25.85
CA LYS A 135 25.08 -0.09 -26.95
C LYS A 135 23.88 0.78 -26.59
N LEU A 136 23.09 0.40 -25.57
CA LEU A 136 21.95 1.18 -25.09
C LEU A 136 22.39 2.42 -24.28
N GLY A 137 23.65 2.53 -23.88
CA GLY A 137 24.21 3.75 -23.30
C GLY A 137 23.58 4.15 -21.96
N LEU A 138 23.24 3.17 -21.12
CA LEU A 138 22.60 3.37 -19.81
C LEU A 138 23.49 2.99 -18.63
N GLY A 139 24.81 2.90 -18.85
CA GLY A 139 25.79 2.61 -17.81
C GLY A 139 26.12 1.12 -17.68
N GLU A 140 26.36 0.69 -16.44
CA GLU A 140 26.75 -0.69 -16.12
C GLU A 140 25.61 -1.68 -16.36
N LEU A 141 25.99 -2.91 -16.73
CA LEU A 141 25.07 -4.02 -16.97
C LEU A 141 24.94 -4.90 -15.73
N TYR A 142 23.70 -5.21 -15.39
CA TYR A 142 23.39 -6.11 -14.31
C TYR A 142 22.78 -7.39 -14.87
N CYS A 143 23.58 -8.45 -14.95
CA CYS A 143 23.16 -9.74 -15.48
C CYS A 143 22.39 -10.52 -14.42
N ILE A 144 21.16 -10.93 -14.73
CA ILE A 144 20.31 -11.69 -13.81
C ILE A 144 19.64 -12.89 -14.48
N SER A 145 19.25 -13.84 -13.66
CA SER A 145 18.25 -14.85 -13.97
C SER A 145 17.04 -14.65 -13.08
N SER A 146 15.98 -14.01 -13.59
CA SER A 146 14.75 -13.80 -12.79
C SER A 146 14.08 -15.10 -12.37
N ILE A 147 14.33 -16.23 -13.05
CA ILE A 147 13.73 -17.52 -12.70
C ILE A 147 14.49 -18.23 -11.58
N ASN A 148 15.81 -18.12 -11.53
CA ASN A 148 16.63 -18.80 -10.52
C ASN A 148 17.10 -17.86 -9.40
N GLY A 149 17.01 -16.54 -9.60
CA GLY A 149 17.42 -15.50 -8.65
C GLY A 149 18.91 -15.14 -8.67
N SER A 150 19.69 -15.73 -9.57
CA SER A 150 21.10 -15.34 -9.75
C SER A 150 21.19 -13.88 -10.20
N GLY A 151 22.15 -13.12 -9.67
CA GLY A 151 22.41 -11.73 -10.05
C GLY A 151 21.45 -10.69 -9.45
N THR A 152 20.31 -11.10 -8.88
CA THR A 152 19.32 -10.13 -8.38
C THR A 152 19.79 -9.41 -7.13
N GLY A 153 20.64 -10.03 -6.31
CA GLY A 153 21.17 -9.40 -5.10
C GLY A 153 22.13 -8.25 -5.44
N GLU A 154 22.98 -8.45 -6.43
CA GLU A 154 23.96 -7.49 -6.92
C GLU A 154 23.27 -6.22 -7.46
N VAL A 155 22.15 -6.37 -8.17
CA VAL A 155 21.35 -5.22 -8.62
C VAL A 155 20.76 -4.49 -7.42
N LEU A 156 20.18 -5.22 -6.48
CA LEU A 156 19.52 -4.62 -5.32
C LEU A 156 20.51 -3.91 -4.40
N ASP A 157 21.72 -4.46 -4.20
CA ASP A 157 22.79 -3.84 -3.45
C ASP A 157 23.15 -2.45 -4.00
N GLU A 158 23.19 -2.30 -5.33
CA GLU A 158 23.44 -0.99 -5.94
C GLU A 158 22.21 -0.08 -5.90
N VAL A 159 21.01 -0.63 -6.14
CA VAL A 159 19.75 0.14 -6.11
C VAL A 159 19.53 0.79 -4.75
N VAL A 160 19.70 0.04 -3.66
CA VAL A 160 19.42 0.56 -2.31
C VAL A 160 20.39 1.66 -1.88
N LYS A 161 21.57 1.79 -2.50
CA LYS A 161 22.48 2.92 -2.23
C LYS A 161 21.90 4.28 -2.65
N ASN A 162 20.97 4.30 -3.61
CA ASN A 162 20.24 5.52 -3.97
C ASN A 162 19.14 5.87 -2.97
N PHE A 163 18.72 4.90 -2.15
CA PHE A 163 17.73 5.14 -1.13
C PHE A 163 18.38 5.81 0.04
N LYS A 164 17.82 6.96 0.43
CA LYS A 164 18.25 7.60 1.67
C LYS A 164 17.71 6.75 2.82
N PRO A 165 18.50 6.52 3.88
CA PRO A 165 17.97 5.95 5.11
C PRO A 165 16.75 6.78 5.53
N GLU A 166 15.69 6.13 6.01
CA GLU A 166 14.53 6.83 6.55
C GLU A 166 15.02 7.89 7.53
N VAL A 167 14.84 9.16 7.17
CA VAL A 167 15.11 10.26 8.10
C VAL A 167 14.05 10.14 9.19
N GLU A 168 14.45 9.62 10.35
CA GLU A 168 13.76 9.80 11.61
C GLU A 168 13.61 11.31 11.89
N SER A 169 12.53 11.93 11.44
CA SER A 169 12.18 13.28 11.88
C SER A 169 10.70 13.60 11.76
N ILE A 170 9.84 12.63 12.07
CA ILE A 170 8.46 12.91 12.47
C ILE A 170 8.39 12.48 13.94
N GLU A 171 7.97 13.39 14.82
CA GLU A 171 7.82 13.10 16.26
C GLU A 171 7.10 11.74 16.43
N PRO A 172 7.74 10.74 17.08
CA PRO A 172 7.29 9.33 17.04
C PRO A 172 5.88 9.11 17.61
N ASN A 173 5.32 10.10 18.29
CA ASN A 173 4.01 10.03 18.91
C ASN A 173 2.90 10.76 18.16
N VAL A 174 3.20 11.56 17.13
CA VAL A 174 2.19 12.32 16.40
C VAL A 174 1.59 11.46 15.27
N PRO A 175 0.27 11.18 15.28
CA PRO A 175 -0.38 10.37 14.26
C PRO A 175 -0.21 10.93 12.84
N ARG A 176 -0.10 10.03 11.87
CA ARG A 176 -0.11 10.36 10.43
C ARG A 176 -1.41 9.88 9.79
N LEU A 177 -2.16 10.79 9.18
CA LEU A 177 -3.42 10.47 8.48
C LEU A 177 -3.30 10.73 6.99
N ALA A 178 -3.74 9.74 6.20
CA ALA A 178 -3.96 9.89 4.78
C ALA A 178 -5.45 9.96 4.48
N VAL A 179 -5.86 10.85 3.58
CA VAL A 179 -7.23 10.93 3.06
C VAL A 179 -7.21 10.34 1.65
N VAL A 180 -7.89 9.20 1.48
CA VAL A 180 -7.87 8.42 0.24
C VAL A 180 -9.30 8.10 -0.22
N GLY A 181 -9.45 7.67 -1.47
CA GLY A 181 -10.74 7.40 -2.10
C GLY A 181 -10.69 7.69 -3.59
N ARG A 182 -11.74 7.33 -4.33
CA ARG A 182 -11.85 7.55 -5.78
C ARG A 182 -11.81 9.04 -6.16
N PRO A 183 -11.51 9.40 -7.41
CA PRO A 183 -11.67 10.77 -7.90
C PRO A 183 -13.07 11.33 -7.58
N ASN A 184 -13.20 12.64 -7.33
CA ASN A 184 -14.48 13.35 -7.17
C ASN A 184 -15.40 12.97 -5.98
N VAL A 185 -15.00 12.03 -5.11
CA VAL A 185 -15.74 11.70 -3.86
C VAL A 185 -15.71 12.81 -2.80
N GLY A 186 -14.86 13.83 -2.98
CA GLY A 186 -14.78 15.01 -2.12
C GLY A 186 -13.58 15.06 -1.17
N LYS A 187 -12.50 14.30 -1.44
CA LYS A 187 -11.22 14.36 -0.70
C LYS A 187 -10.69 15.78 -0.49
N SER A 188 -10.57 16.54 -1.59
CA SER A 188 -10.06 17.91 -1.54
C SER A 188 -10.97 18.85 -0.76
N SER A 189 -12.29 18.66 -0.86
CA SER A 189 -13.27 19.42 -0.10
C SER A 189 -13.16 19.13 1.40
N PHE A 190 -12.99 17.87 1.79
CA PHE A 190 -12.79 17.47 3.18
C PHE A 190 -11.51 18.08 3.77
N ILE A 191 -10.39 17.95 3.05
CA ILE A 191 -9.11 18.50 3.51
C ILE A 191 -9.17 20.02 3.60
N ASN A 192 -9.80 20.70 2.62
CA ASN A 192 -10.01 22.14 2.70
C ASN A 192 -10.97 22.55 3.81
N ALA A 193 -11.98 21.73 4.14
CA ALA A 193 -12.85 21.99 5.28
C ALA A 193 -12.09 21.89 6.60
N LEU A 194 -11.15 20.94 6.73
CA LEU A 194 -10.25 20.82 7.87
C LEU A 194 -9.25 21.97 7.95
N ILE A 195 -8.67 22.40 6.83
CA ILE A 195 -7.63 23.45 6.78
C ILE A 195 -8.22 24.87 6.82
N GLY A 196 -9.41 25.06 6.24
CA GLY A 196 -10.05 26.36 5.98
C GLY A 196 -10.71 27.01 7.20
N GLU A 197 -10.63 26.40 8.38
CA GLU A 197 -10.91 27.08 9.65
C GLU A 197 -9.69 27.93 10.02
N GLU A 198 -9.74 29.23 9.70
CA GLU A 198 -8.82 30.32 10.07
C GLU A 198 -7.48 29.88 10.70
N ARG A 199 -6.49 29.65 9.81
CA ARG A 199 -5.03 29.63 10.01
C ARG A 199 -4.52 29.29 11.43
N ASN A 200 -3.92 28.10 11.54
CA ASN A 200 -2.66 27.84 12.25
C ASN A 200 -2.06 26.54 11.66
N ILE A 201 -1.74 26.58 10.37
CA ILE A 201 -0.86 25.57 9.79
C ILE A 201 0.56 26.00 10.16
N VAL A 202 1.20 25.31 11.09
CA VAL A 202 2.65 25.48 11.29
C VAL A 202 3.34 24.63 10.22
N THR A 203 3.57 25.22 9.05
CA THR A 203 4.19 24.54 7.90
C THR A 203 5.70 24.41 7.98
N GLU A 204 6.36 25.07 8.93
CA GLU A 204 7.82 25.19 8.94
C GLU A 204 8.37 24.93 10.34
N ILE A 205 8.80 23.69 10.58
CA ILE A 205 9.81 23.42 11.60
C ILE A 205 11.15 23.67 10.90
N ALA A 206 11.88 24.71 11.33
CA ALA A 206 13.20 25.02 10.79
C ALA A 206 14.12 23.79 10.93
N GLY A 207 14.60 23.25 9.81
CA GLY A 207 15.42 22.04 9.75
C GLY A 207 14.89 20.94 8.83
N THR A 208 13.61 20.96 8.44
CA THR A 208 13.04 19.99 7.48
C THR A 208 13.16 20.50 6.03
N THR A 209 14.38 20.77 5.57
CA THR A 209 14.62 21.20 4.18
C THR A 209 14.68 20.00 3.24
N ARG A 210 13.52 19.57 2.75
CA ARG A 210 13.23 19.17 1.35
C ARG A 210 11.96 18.32 1.34
N ASP A 211 10.90 18.92 0.80
CA ASP A 211 9.59 18.38 0.43
C ASP A 211 8.44 18.65 1.44
N SER A 212 7.69 19.69 1.12
CA SER A 212 6.48 20.22 1.76
C SER A 212 5.24 19.30 1.63
N ILE A 213 5.42 17.99 1.79
CA ILE A 213 4.38 16.98 1.50
C ILE A 213 3.40 16.81 2.67
N HIS A 214 3.83 17.09 3.90
CA HIS A 214 3.05 16.89 5.12
C HIS A 214 2.57 18.21 5.70
N THR A 215 1.31 18.26 6.14
CA THR A 215 0.72 19.42 6.84
C THR A 215 0.41 19.01 8.27
N ARG A 216 1.04 19.64 9.28
CA ARG A 216 0.70 19.42 10.69
C ARG A 216 -0.59 20.17 11.03
N TYR A 217 -1.49 19.51 11.73
CA TYR A 217 -2.75 20.02 12.23
C TYR A 217 -2.72 19.97 13.75
N THR A 218 -3.00 21.10 14.44
CA THR A 218 -2.88 21.22 15.91
C THR A 218 -4.10 21.91 16.55
N LYS A 219 -5.32 21.66 16.07
CA LYS A 219 -6.56 22.32 16.54
C LYS A 219 -7.53 21.36 17.21
N PHE A 220 -8.47 21.91 17.99
CA PHE A 220 -9.52 21.17 18.71
C PHE A 220 -8.98 20.04 19.61
N GLY A 221 -7.80 20.26 20.20
CA GLY A 221 -7.14 19.26 21.03
C GLY A 221 -6.54 18.07 20.25
N GLN A 222 -6.52 18.14 18.91
CA GLN A 222 -5.97 17.11 18.04
C GLN A 222 -4.64 17.57 17.44
N ASP A 223 -3.63 16.71 17.47
CA ASP A 223 -2.31 16.94 16.87
C ASP A 223 -1.95 15.77 15.95
N PHE A 224 -1.79 16.05 14.66
CA PHE A 224 -1.46 15.03 13.65
C PHE A 224 -0.85 15.61 12.38
N TYR A 225 -0.23 14.75 11.58
CA TYR A 225 0.20 15.06 10.21
C TYR A 225 -0.81 14.58 9.17
N LEU A 226 -1.24 15.46 8.28
CA LEU A 226 -1.90 15.10 7.03
C LEU A 226 -0.86 14.75 5.97
N ILE A 227 -0.92 13.51 5.49
CA ILE A 227 -0.04 12.98 4.45
C ILE A 227 -0.57 13.37 3.05
N ASP A 228 0.35 13.72 2.17
CA ASP A 228 0.13 14.02 0.75
C ASP A 228 -0.81 15.22 0.47
N THR A 229 -0.48 16.36 1.09
CA THR A 229 -1.19 17.64 0.86
C THR A 229 -0.65 18.45 -0.33
N ALA A 230 0.49 18.05 -0.92
CA ALA A 230 1.16 18.77 -2.01
C ALA A 230 0.31 18.81 -3.30
N GLY A 231 -0.47 17.75 -3.56
CA GLY A 231 -1.40 17.69 -4.70
C GLY A 231 -2.58 18.66 -4.62
N LEU A 232 -2.89 19.17 -3.43
CA LEU A 232 -4.03 20.06 -3.18
C LEU A 232 -3.65 21.54 -3.29
N ARG A 233 -2.37 21.87 -3.08
CA ARG A 233 -1.84 23.24 -3.18
C ARG A 233 -1.60 23.69 -4.61
N LYS A 234 -1.30 22.78 -5.55
CA LYS A 234 -1.16 23.08 -6.98
C LYS A 234 -2.53 23.04 -7.69
N LYS A 235 -3.44 23.95 -7.33
CA LYS A 235 -4.62 24.25 -8.17
C LYS A 235 -4.25 25.35 -9.15
N GLY A 236 -3.91 24.96 -10.38
CA GLY A 236 -3.73 25.89 -11.48
C GLY A 236 -3.28 25.17 -12.76
N LYS A 237 -4.25 24.80 -13.60
CA LYS A 237 -4.07 24.37 -15.01
C LYS A 237 -3.15 23.15 -15.25
N VAL A 238 -3.69 21.94 -15.16
CA VAL A 238 -3.22 20.80 -15.99
C VAL A 238 -4.42 19.90 -16.29
N THR A 239 -4.75 19.77 -17.58
CA THR A 239 -5.84 18.94 -18.13
C THR A 239 -5.33 17.52 -18.47
N ASP A 240 -6.23 16.54 -18.33
CA ASP A 240 -6.29 15.23 -19.01
C ASP A 240 -5.29 14.10 -18.72
N ASN A 241 -4.72 14.02 -17.52
CA ASN A 241 -4.05 12.78 -17.08
C ASN A 241 -4.30 12.41 -15.60
N LEU A 242 -5.41 12.87 -15.02
CA LEU A 242 -5.58 13.05 -13.57
C LEU A 242 -5.84 11.77 -12.75
N GLU A 243 -6.50 10.76 -13.31
CA GLU A 243 -6.99 9.62 -12.52
C GLU A 243 -5.87 8.68 -12.08
N PHE A 244 -4.93 8.41 -12.99
CA PHE A 244 -3.82 7.50 -12.73
C PHE A 244 -2.89 8.05 -11.63
N TYR A 245 -2.50 9.33 -11.67
CA TYR A 245 -1.70 9.95 -10.59
C TYR A 245 -2.45 9.98 -9.26
N SER A 246 -3.79 10.03 -9.26
CA SER A 246 -4.59 10.00 -8.04
C SER A 246 -4.49 8.65 -7.32
N VAL A 247 -4.35 7.54 -8.05
CA VAL A 247 -4.18 6.21 -7.46
C VAL A 247 -2.80 6.07 -6.81
N MET A 248 -1.75 6.47 -7.51
CA MET A 248 -0.37 6.39 -7.01
C MET A 248 -0.11 7.24 -5.77
N ARG A 249 -0.67 8.46 -5.77
CA ARG A 249 -0.68 9.32 -4.60
C ARG A 249 -1.39 8.67 -3.42
N SER A 250 -2.52 8.03 -3.67
CA SER A 250 -3.25 7.30 -2.63
C SER A 250 -2.42 6.13 -2.08
N ILE A 251 -1.73 5.36 -2.93
CA ILE A 251 -0.84 4.26 -2.50
C ILE A 251 0.27 4.79 -1.58
N ARG A 252 1.03 5.80 -2.02
CA ARG A 252 2.10 6.40 -1.22
C ARG A 252 1.58 6.99 0.09
N ALA A 253 0.43 7.66 0.05
CA ALA A 253 -0.19 8.22 1.24
C ALA A 253 -0.58 7.13 2.25
N ILE A 254 -1.14 6.01 1.77
CA ILE A 254 -1.44 4.84 2.60
C ILE A 254 -0.16 4.31 3.24
N GLU A 255 0.90 4.08 2.46
CA GLU A 255 2.17 3.54 2.95
C GLU A 255 2.79 4.38 4.07
N LEU A 256 2.72 5.72 3.96
CA LEU A 256 3.32 6.66 4.91
C LEU A 256 2.43 7.02 6.11
N SER A 257 1.13 6.69 6.04
CA SER A 257 0.18 6.99 7.12
C SER A 257 0.17 5.93 8.22
N ASP A 258 -0.39 6.26 9.37
CA ASP A 258 -0.81 5.31 10.40
C ASP A 258 -2.29 4.95 10.23
N ILE A 259 -3.11 5.95 9.86
CA ILE A 259 -4.56 5.87 9.66
C ILE A 259 -4.95 6.36 8.27
N CYS A 260 -5.80 5.60 7.60
CA CYS A 260 -6.41 5.93 6.32
C CYS A 260 -7.87 6.32 6.52
N LEU A 261 -8.21 7.57 6.19
CA LEU A 261 -9.57 8.08 6.05
C LEU A 261 -10.04 7.80 4.62
N ILE A 262 -10.81 6.73 4.43
CA ILE A 262 -11.33 6.32 3.13
C ILE A 262 -12.65 7.04 2.88
N ILE A 263 -12.68 7.96 1.93
CA ILE A 263 -13.88 8.73 1.59
C ILE A 263 -14.67 8.02 0.49
N LEU A 264 -15.94 7.75 0.78
CA LEU A 264 -16.95 7.26 -0.15
C LEU A 264 -17.94 8.39 -0.47
N ASP A 265 -18.53 8.35 -1.66
CA ASP A 265 -19.62 9.25 -2.05
C ASP A 265 -20.97 8.60 -1.71
N ALA A 266 -21.80 9.27 -0.91
CA ALA A 266 -23.12 8.78 -0.53
C ALA A 266 -24.09 8.59 -1.72
N ASN A 267 -23.91 9.35 -2.79
CA ASN A 267 -24.78 9.30 -3.97
C ASN A 267 -24.41 8.17 -4.93
N GLN A 268 -23.28 7.51 -4.70
CA GLN A 268 -22.77 6.45 -5.57
C GLN A 268 -22.74 5.13 -4.82
N ASP A 269 -22.83 4.04 -5.57
CA ASP A 269 -22.52 2.74 -5.04
C ASP A 269 -21.01 2.60 -4.77
N ILE A 270 -20.68 1.75 -3.81
CA ILE A 270 -19.28 1.37 -3.54
C ILE A 270 -18.77 0.58 -4.75
N GLU A 271 -17.75 1.10 -5.41
CA GLU A 271 -17.17 0.49 -6.60
C GLU A 271 -15.98 -0.42 -6.25
N SER A 272 -15.48 -1.16 -7.25
CA SER A 272 -14.29 -2.01 -7.11
C SER A 272 -13.08 -1.23 -6.60
N GLN A 273 -12.87 -0.02 -7.11
CA GLN A 273 -11.74 0.82 -6.69
C GLN A 273 -11.82 1.26 -5.22
N ASP A 274 -13.03 1.48 -4.66
CA ASP A 274 -13.20 1.77 -3.23
C ASP A 274 -12.76 0.58 -2.37
N VAL A 275 -13.18 -0.63 -2.80
CA VAL A 275 -12.83 -1.89 -2.15
C VAL A 275 -11.32 -2.16 -2.26
N ASN A 276 -10.69 -1.87 -3.40
CA ASN A 276 -9.25 -2.04 -3.59
C ASN A 276 -8.44 -1.12 -2.68
N ILE A 277 -8.84 0.15 -2.53
CA ILE A 277 -8.19 1.09 -1.60
C ILE A 277 -8.28 0.60 -0.15
N LEU A 278 -9.42 0.02 0.24
CA LEU A 278 -9.59 -0.56 1.58
C LEU A 278 -8.69 -1.79 1.79
N HIS A 279 -8.65 -2.70 0.83
CA HIS A 279 -7.77 -3.87 0.89
C HIS A 279 -6.29 -3.47 0.94
N LEU A 280 -5.92 -2.44 0.18
CA LEU A 280 -4.58 -1.87 0.18
C LEU A 280 -4.22 -1.32 1.57
N ALA A 281 -5.10 -0.54 2.19
CA ALA A 281 -4.90 -0.03 3.55
C ALA A 281 -4.75 -1.18 4.57
N GLN A 282 -5.59 -2.22 4.47
CA GLN A 282 -5.54 -3.39 5.35
C GLN A 282 -4.23 -4.17 5.18
N LYS A 283 -3.80 -4.41 3.94
CA LYS A 283 -2.56 -5.13 3.65
C LYS A 283 -1.32 -4.36 4.10
N ASN A 284 -1.36 -3.04 4.01
CA ASN A 284 -0.35 -2.15 4.59
C ASN A 284 -0.48 -2.02 6.12
N ARG A 285 -1.38 -2.80 6.74
CA ARG A 285 -1.64 -2.85 8.19
C ARG A 285 -1.94 -1.46 8.74
N LYS A 286 -2.73 -0.64 8.05
CA LYS A 286 -3.10 0.72 8.46
C LYS A 286 -4.42 0.70 9.23
N GLY A 287 -4.61 1.64 10.16
CA GLY A 287 -5.94 1.85 10.73
C GLY A 287 -6.86 2.44 9.66
N VAL A 288 -8.14 2.11 9.69
CA VAL A 288 -9.12 2.50 8.67
C VAL A 288 -10.31 3.16 9.35
N VAL A 289 -10.74 4.28 8.77
CA VAL A 289 -12.03 4.91 9.05
C VAL A 289 -12.69 5.20 7.71
N ILE A 290 -13.94 4.79 7.56
CA ILE A 290 -14.73 5.07 6.36
C ILE A 290 -15.52 6.35 6.58
N LEU A 291 -15.39 7.30 5.66
CA LEU A 291 -16.13 8.56 5.68
C LEU A 291 -17.12 8.56 4.51
N VAL A 292 -18.41 8.54 4.81
CA VAL A 292 -19.47 8.64 3.79
C VAL A 292 -19.78 10.12 3.60
N ASN A 293 -19.25 10.70 2.52
CA ASN A 293 -19.34 12.14 2.23
C ASN A 293 -20.56 12.46 1.35
N LYS A 294 -20.90 13.75 1.25
CA LYS A 294 -22.10 14.27 0.56
C LYS A 294 -23.41 13.80 1.20
N TRP A 295 -23.39 13.47 2.49
CA TRP A 295 -24.56 13.02 3.23
C TRP A 295 -25.67 14.09 3.37
N ASP A 296 -25.35 15.34 3.06
CA ASP A 296 -26.32 16.43 2.93
C ASP A 296 -27.27 16.26 1.74
N LEU A 297 -26.88 15.50 0.71
CA LEU A 297 -27.67 15.29 -0.50
C LEU A 297 -28.63 14.09 -0.41
N ILE A 298 -28.50 13.26 0.63
CA ILE A 298 -29.34 12.08 0.83
C ILE A 298 -30.63 12.49 1.54
N GLU A 299 -31.78 12.13 0.96
CA GLU A 299 -33.06 12.23 1.64
C GLU A 299 -33.10 11.29 2.84
N LYS A 300 -33.33 11.86 4.03
CA LYS A 300 -33.18 11.14 5.29
C LYS A 300 -34.51 10.58 5.74
N ASP A 301 -34.57 9.27 5.92
CA ASP A 301 -35.55 8.61 6.78
C ASP A 301 -34.86 8.03 8.03
N THR A 302 -35.64 7.47 8.94
CA THR A 302 -35.13 6.88 10.20
C THR A 302 -34.21 5.66 10.01
N LYS A 303 -34.13 5.05 8.81
CA LYS A 303 -33.40 3.79 8.57
C LYS A 303 -32.22 3.93 7.61
N SER A 304 -32.18 4.99 6.82
CA SER A 304 -31.20 5.30 5.77
C SER A 304 -29.75 5.12 6.23
N THR A 305 -29.43 5.55 7.45
CA THR A 305 -28.07 5.44 8.01
C THR A 305 -27.69 3.97 8.27
N LEU A 306 -28.60 3.19 8.87
CA LEU A 306 -28.37 1.78 9.18
C LEU A 306 -28.28 0.93 7.91
N GLU A 307 -29.18 1.16 6.96
CA GLU A 307 -29.21 0.43 5.69
C GLU A 307 -27.93 0.67 4.87
N PHE A 308 -27.44 1.92 4.84
CA PHE A 308 -26.19 2.27 4.16
C PHE A 308 -24.97 1.66 4.87
N GLU A 309 -24.96 1.67 6.20
CA GLU A 309 -23.90 1.05 6.99
C GLU A 309 -23.83 -0.46 6.76
N GLU A 310 -24.97 -1.16 6.75
CA GLU A 310 -25.05 -2.59 6.45
C GLU A 310 -24.63 -2.90 5.01
N LYS A 311 -24.97 -2.02 4.05
CA LYS A 311 -24.54 -2.14 2.66
C LYS A 311 -23.02 -2.03 2.54
N ILE A 312 -22.40 -1.07 3.24
CA ILE A 312 -20.93 -0.96 3.32
C ILE A 312 -20.33 -2.22 3.92
N LYS A 313 -20.79 -2.62 5.12
CA LYS A 313 -20.28 -3.78 5.86
C LYS A 313 -20.36 -5.08 5.06
N ARG A 314 -21.41 -5.27 4.26
CA ARG A 314 -21.54 -6.42 3.35
C ARG A 314 -20.49 -6.41 2.24
N LYS A 315 -20.21 -5.25 1.63
CA LYS A 315 -19.23 -5.14 0.55
C LYS A 315 -17.78 -5.23 1.01
N ILE A 316 -17.47 -4.79 2.24
CA ILE A 316 -16.11 -4.83 2.80
C ILE A 316 -15.83 -6.11 3.61
N ALA A 317 -16.79 -7.03 3.68
CA ALA A 317 -16.61 -8.30 4.37
C ALA A 317 -15.41 -9.07 3.79
N PRO A 318 -14.60 -9.74 4.61
CA PRO A 318 -14.84 -10.04 6.03
C PRO A 318 -14.39 -8.94 7.02
N PHE A 319 -13.74 -7.86 6.57
CA PHE A 319 -13.22 -6.81 7.44
C PHE A 319 -14.28 -5.72 7.68
N SER A 320 -15.29 -6.06 8.49
CA SER A 320 -16.44 -5.17 8.77
C SER A 320 -16.32 -4.37 10.07
N ASP A 321 -15.31 -4.65 10.90
CA ASP A 321 -15.03 -3.94 12.16
C ASP A 321 -14.26 -2.63 11.89
N VAL A 322 -14.94 -1.72 11.18
CA VAL A 322 -14.41 -0.43 10.75
C VAL A 322 -15.40 0.67 11.12
N PRO A 323 -14.97 1.76 11.78
CA PRO A 323 -15.83 2.91 12.04
C PRO A 323 -16.28 3.58 10.74
N ILE A 324 -17.58 3.85 10.64
CA ILE A 324 -18.20 4.54 9.50
C ILE A 324 -18.78 5.87 10.02
N VAL A 325 -18.33 6.99 9.45
CA VAL A 325 -18.78 8.33 9.81
C VAL A 325 -19.42 9.00 8.60
N PHE A 326 -20.69 9.38 8.74
CA PHE A 326 -21.42 10.13 7.72
C PHE A 326 -21.14 11.62 7.88
N ILE A 327 -20.59 12.25 6.83
CA ILE A 327 -20.11 13.63 6.83
C ILE A 327 -20.64 14.41 5.62
N SER A 328 -20.52 15.73 5.71
CA SER A 328 -20.62 16.62 4.55
C SER A 328 -19.46 17.60 4.59
N ALA A 329 -18.52 17.42 3.67
CA ALA A 329 -17.41 18.36 3.53
C ALA A 329 -17.86 19.75 3.08
N LEU A 330 -18.97 19.84 2.32
CA LEU A 330 -19.50 21.11 1.82
C LEU A 330 -20.13 21.94 2.94
N THR A 331 -21.00 21.32 3.74
CA THR A 331 -21.69 22.00 4.85
C THR A 331 -20.88 21.96 6.17
N LYS A 332 -19.69 21.34 6.14
CA LYS A 332 -18.83 21.09 7.30
C LYS A 332 -19.49 20.24 8.40
N GLN A 333 -20.52 19.47 8.05
CA GLN A 333 -21.20 18.59 9.01
C GLN A 333 -20.30 17.41 9.40
N ARG A 334 -20.08 17.23 10.71
CA ARG A 334 -19.39 16.08 11.33
C ARG A 334 -17.93 15.87 10.88
N ILE A 335 -17.28 16.89 10.30
CA ILE A 335 -15.85 16.82 9.93
C ILE A 335 -14.94 16.62 11.16
N HIS A 336 -15.27 17.28 12.28
CA HIS A 336 -14.54 17.11 13.55
C HIS A 336 -14.71 15.71 14.12
N LYS A 337 -15.92 15.14 13.99
CA LYS A 337 -16.18 13.77 14.42
C LYS A 337 -15.35 12.74 13.65
N ALA A 338 -15.15 12.97 12.35
CA ALA A 338 -14.27 12.12 11.54
C ALA A 338 -12.83 12.10 12.06
N VAL A 339 -12.32 13.27 12.47
CA VAL A 339 -10.96 13.39 13.05
C VAL A 339 -10.89 12.70 14.41
N GLU A 340 -11.85 12.95 15.31
CA GLU A 340 -11.93 12.28 16.61
C GLU A 340 -11.91 10.75 16.45
N THR A 341 -12.76 10.22 15.57
CA THR A 341 -12.82 8.77 15.30
C THR A 341 -11.49 8.24 14.76
N ALA A 342 -10.79 9.00 13.93
CA ALA A 342 -9.47 8.60 13.46
C ALA A 342 -8.43 8.54 14.57
N MET A 343 -8.51 9.43 15.56
CA MET A 343 -7.65 9.40 16.76
C MET A 343 -8.00 8.23 17.67
N ASP A 344 -9.28 7.91 17.83
CA ASP A 344 -9.71 6.71 18.56
C ASP A 344 -9.13 5.44 17.92
N VAL A 345 -9.18 5.32 16.58
CA VAL A 345 -8.57 4.19 15.86
C VAL A 345 -7.04 4.17 16.03
N PHE A 346 -6.38 5.32 16.07
CA PHE A 346 -4.94 5.39 16.36
C PHE A 346 -4.60 4.93 17.77
N ASN A 347 -5.43 5.26 18.76
CA ASN A 347 -5.28 4.77 20.13
C ASN A 347 -5.49 3.25 20.20
N ASN A 348 -6.53 2.72 19.54
CA ASN A 348 -6.77 1.29 19.41
C ASN A 348 -5.57 0.58 18.77
N ARG A 349 -4.95 1.20 17.76
CA ARG A 349 -3.77 0.67 17.06
C ARG A 349 -2.56 0.54 17.97
N LYS A 350 -2.34 1.52 18.86
CA LYS A 350 -1.24 1.56 19.82
C LYS A 350 -1.49 0.74 21.08
N GLN A 351 -2.72 0.31 21.31
CA GLN A 351 -3.13 -0.38 22.53
C GLN A 351 -2.24 -1.59 22.85
N ARG A 352 -1.74 -1.63 24.09
CA ARG A 352 -1.00 -2.78 24.65
C ARG A 352 -1.83 -3.50 25.70
N ILE A 353 -1.91 -4.81 25.56
CA ILE A 353 -2.58 -5.70 26.52
C ILE A 353 -1.49 -6.48 27.24
N SER A 354 -1.54 -6.46 28.57
CA SER A 354 -0.60 -7.25 29.38
C SER A 354 -0.76 -8.74 29.07
N THR A 355 0.36 -9.44 29.03
CA THR A 355 0.39 -10.89 28.77
C THR A 355 -0.52 -11.65 29.72
N SER A 356 -0.55 -11.31 31.02
CA SER A 356 -1.44 -11.96 31.99
C SER A 356 -2.91 -11.84 31.57
N LYS A 357 -3.39 -10.61 31.40
CA LYS A 357 -4.79 -10.34 31.02
C LYS A 357 -5.16 -11.02 29.70
N LEU A 358 -4.23 -11.04 28.74
CA LEU A 358 -4.45 -11.70 27.46
C LEU A 358 -4.61 -13.22 27.62
N ASN A 359 -3.77 -13.86 28.43
CA ASN A 359 -3.88 -15.30 28.69
C ASN A 359 -5.13 -15.64 29.51
N ASP A 360 -5.45 -14.84 30.53
CA ASP A 360 -6.63 -15.05 31.40
C ASP A 360 -7.94 -15.07 30.61
N VAL A 361 -8.01 -14.28 29.53
CA VAL A 361 -9.16 -14.22 28.63
C VAL A 361 -9.07 -15.28 27.54
N MET A 362 -7.96 -15.30 26.79
CA MET A 362 -7.89 -16.10 25.56
C MET A 362 -7.74 -17.59 25.81
N LEU A 363 -7.10 -18.02 26.90
CA LEU A 363 -6.98 -19.45 27.21
C LEU A 363 -8.35 -20.06 27.55
N LYS A 364 -9.23 -19.32 28.26
CA LYS A 364 -10.61 -19.76 28.53
C LYS A 364 -11.41 -19.92 27.23
N VAL A 365 -11.32 -18.93 26.35
CA VAL A 365 -11.96 -18.98 25.02
C VAL A 365 -11.50 -20.21 24.21
N ILE A 366 -10.21 -20.54 24.28
CA ILE A 366 -9.64 -21.71 23.59
C ILE A 366 -10.09 -23.02 24.25
N GLU A 367 -10.25 -23.05 25.57
CA GLU A 367 -10.75 -24.22 26.29
C GLU A 367 -12.21 -24.51 25.94
N ASP A 368 -13.04 -23.47 25.84
CA ASP A 368 -14.46 -23.58 25.44
C ASP A 368 -14.62 -24.08 24.00
N TYR A 369 -13.74 -23.67 23.10
CA TYR A 369 -13.72 -24.10 21.71
C TYR A 369 -12.31 -24.43 21.24
N GLN A 370 -11.94 -25.70 21.43
CA GLN A 370 -10.59 -26.18 21.14
C GLN A 370 -10.29 -26.22 19.64
N PRO A 371 -9.01 -26.08 19.24
CA PRO A 371 -8.64 -26.23 17.84
C PRO A 371 -8.92 -27.67 17.38
N PRO A 372 -9.49 -27.86 16.18
CA PRO A 372 -9.85 -29.19 15.69
C PRO A 372 -8.60 -30.07 15.54
N ALA A 373 -8.71 -31.33 15.97
CA ALA A 373 -7.65 -32.30 15.79
C ALA A 373 -7.47 -32.61 14.30
N LEU A 374 -6.21 -32.72 13.86
CA LEU A 374 -5.88 -33.03 12.46
C LEU A 374 -4.94 -34.23 12.42
N LYS A 375 -5.27 -35.25 11.62
CA LYS A 375 -4.53 -36.52 11.52
C LYS A 375 -4.32 -37.20 12.89
N GLY A 376 -5.35 -37.20 13.74
CA GLY A 376 -5.31 -37.76 15.09
C GLY A 376 -4.43 -37.02 16.09
N LYS A 377 -3.89 -35.83 15.72
CA LYS A 377 -3.04 -35.02 16.59
C LYS A 377 -3.83 -33.86 17.18
N TYR A 378 -3.82 -33.77 18.51
CA TYR A 378 -4.43 -32.68 19.26
C TYR A 378 -3.51 -31.45 19.30
N ILE A 379 -4.09 -30.30 19.00
CA ILE A 379 -3.39 -29.01 19.07
C ILE A 379 -3.65 -28.41 20.45
N LYS A 380 -2.59 -28.14 21.20
CA LYS A 380 -2.66 -27.47 22.50
C LYS A 380 -1.97 -26.11 22.40
N ILE A 381 -2.76 -25.06 22.52
CA ILE A 381 -2.27 -23.69 22.70
C ILE A 381 -2.02 -23.50 24.19
N LYS A 382 -0.82 -23.06 24.57
CA LYS A 382 -0.40 -22.96 25.98
C LYS A 382 -0.27 -21.53 26.47
N TYR A 383 -0.07 -20.60 25.55
CA TYR A 383 0.34 -19.25 25.87
C TYR A 383 0.06 -18.32 24.70
N VAL A 384 -0.33 -17.09 25.00
CA VAL A 384 -0.58 -16.02 24.02
C VAL A 384 0.15 -14.76 24.47
N THR A 385 0.77 -14.04 23.55
CA THR A 385 1.37 -12.73 23.82
C THR A 385 1.07 -11.76 22.69
N GLN A 386 0.99 -10.47 23.02
CA GLN A 386 1.05 -9.42 22.02
C GLN A 386 2.53 -9.17 21.66
N LEU A 387 2.83 -9.02 20.37
CA LEU A 387 4.17 -8.69 19.88
C LEU A 387 4.38 -7.16 19.92
N PRO A 388 5.64 -6.68 20.10
CA PRO A 388 5.96 -5.25 20.18
C PRO A 388 5.97 -4.58 18.79
N THR A 389 4.86 -4.65 18.06
CA THR A 389 4.71 -4.09 16.70
C THR A 389 3.89 -2.79 16.70
N PRO A 390 4.02 -1.91 15.68
CA PRO A 390 3.24 -0.67 15.59
C PRO A 390 1.71 -0.84 15.42
N PHE A 391 1.25 -2.06 15.23
CA PHE A 391 -0.15 -2.47 15.13
C PHE A 391 -0.38 -3.78 15.91
N PRO A 392 -1.63 -4.17 16.22
CA PRO A 392 -1.93 -5.33 17.06
C PRO A 392 -1.56 -6.67 16.40
N CYS A 393 -0.45 -7.25 16.85
CA CYS A 393 -0.02 -8.60 16.48
C CYS A 393 -0.04 -9.52 17.69
N PHE A 394 -0.59 -10.72 17.53
CA PHE A 394 -0.70 -11.72 18.59
C PHE A 394 -0.03 -13.03 18.19
N ALA A 395 0.85 -13.53 19.04
CA ALA A 395 1.47 -14.83 18.87
C ALA A 395 0.87 -15.85 19.85
N PHE A 396 0.26 -16.89 19.29
CA PHE A 396 -0.27 -18.05 20.00
C PHE A 396 0.74 -19.19 19.92
N PHE A 397 1.25 -19.62 21.07
CA PHE A 397 2.25 -20.67 21.17
C PHE A 397 1.58 -22.02 21.38
N CYS A 398 1.81 -22.94 20.44
CA CYS A 398 1.21 -24.27 20.44
C CYS A 398 2.22 -25.36 20.06
N ASN A 399 1.83 -26.61 20.30
CA ASN A 399 2.65 -27.79 19.96
C ASN A 399 2.75 -28.04 18.44
N LEU A 400 1.69 -27.72 17.68
CA LEU A 400 1.55 -28.05 16.27
C LEU A 400 0.98 -26.88 15.45
N PRO A 401 1.70 -25.76 15.32
CA PRO A 401 1.22 -24.55 14.63
C PRO A 401 0.83 -24.79 13.18
N GLN A 402 1.53 -25.70 12.49
CA GLN A 402 1.27 -26.05 11.09
C GLN A 402 -0.09 -26.72 10.85
N TYR A 403 -0.75 -27.21 11.90
CA TYR A 403 -2.07 -27.82 11.80
C TYR A 403 -3.21 -26.88 12.17
N VAL A 404 -2.92 -25.67 12.66
CA VAL A 404 -3.95 -24.66 12.91
C VAL A 404 -4.39 -24.04 11.59
N LYS A 405 -5.64 -24.32 11.22
CA LYS A 405 -6.24 -23.82 9.97
C LYS A 405 -6.79 -22.40 10.11
N GLU A 406 -6.93 -21.74 8.97
CA GLU A 406 -7.39 -20.35 8.88
C GLU A 406 -8.74 -20.07 9.56
N PRO A 407 -9.77 -20.96 9.46
CA PRO A 407 -11.02 -20.73 10.17
C PRO A 407 -10.86 -20.58 11.69
N TYR A 408 -9.95 -21.36 12.30
CA TYR A 408 -9.69 -21.26 13.73
C TYR A 408 -8.91 -19.99 14.09
N LYS A 409 -8.00 -19.53 13.22
CA LYS A 409 -7.35 -18.23 13.41
C LYS A 409 -8.37 -17.08 13.36
N ARG A 410 -9.30 -17.10 12.40
CA ARG A 410 -10.39 -16.11 12.32
C ARG A 410 -11.30 -16.14 13.56
N TYR A 411 -11.58 -17.33 14.10
CA TYR A 411 -12.29 -17.47 15.37
C TYR A 411 -11.55 -16.75 16.50
N LEU A 412 -10.24 -16.96 16.64
CA LEU A 412 -9.43 -16.30 17.66
C LEU A 412 -9.37 -14.78 17.45
N GLU A 413 -9.26 -14.32 16.21
CA GLU A 413 -9.29 -12.89 15.87
C GLU A 413 -10.61 -12.25 16.31
N ASN A 414 -11.74 -12.86 15.96
CA ASN A 414 -13.06 -12.39 16.36
C ASN A 414 -13.20 -12.35 17.89
N LYS A 415 -12.64 -13.34 18.60
CA LYS A 415 -12.65 -13.35 20.06
C LYS A 415 -11.76 -12.29 20.68
N ILE A 416 -10.61 -11.99 20.07
CA ILE A 416 -9.79 -10.84 20.47
C ILE A 416 -10.61 -9.55 20.30
N ARG A 417 -11.24 -9.33 19.15
CA ARG A 417 -12.06 -8.13 18.87
C ARG A 417 -13.26 -7.98 19.81
N GLN A 418 -13.87 -9.10 20.22
CA GLN A 418 -14.98 -9.10 21.19
C GLN A 418 -14.53 -8.68 22.60
N ASN A 419 -13.31 -9.05 23.00
CA ASN A 419 -12.80 -8.80 24.36
C ASN A 419 -11.97 -7.51 24.47
N PHE A 420 -11.45 -7.02 23.35
CA PHE A 420 -10.57 -5.87 23.28
C PHE A 420 -10.93 -4.99 22.08
N ASN A 421 -11.08 -3.69 22.30
CA ASN A 421 -11.47 -2.76 21.24
C ASN A 421 -10.32 -2.54 20.24
N PHE A 422 -10.38 -3.22 19.11
CA PHE A 422 -9.49 -3.02 17.97
C PHE A 422 -10.25 -2.53 16.73
N SER A 423 -11.36 -1.83 16.95
CA SER A 423 -12.19 -1.33 15.86
C SER A 423 -11.38 -0.38 14.97
N GLY A 424 -11.51 -0.58 13.65
CA GLY A 424 -10.76 0.14 12.63
C GLY A 424 -9.32 -0.33 12.45
N VAL A 425 -8.86 -1.36 13.17
CA VAL A 425 -7.45 -1.79 13.12
C VAL A 425 -7.35 -3.24 12.61
N PRO A 426 -6.49 -3.53 11.62
CA PRO A 426 -6.11 -4.89 11.26
C PRO A 426 -5.42 -5.60 12.42
N VAL A 427 -5.87 -6.81 12.74
CA VAL A 427 -5.30 -7.66 13.80
C VAL A 427 -4.63 -8.84 13.13
N GLU A 428 -3.38 -9.13 13.50
CA GLU A 428 -2.62 -10.24 12.91
C GLU A 428 -2.35 -11.34 13.94
N ILE A 429 -2.61 -12.60 13.55
CA ILE A 429 -2.45 -13.76 14.39
C ILE A 429 -1.37 -14.69 13.83
N PHE A 430 -0.36 -14.95 14.67
CA PHE A 430 0.70 -15.88 14.40
C PHE A 430 0.57 -17.13 15.26
N MET A 431 0.68 -18.29 14.63
CA MET A 431 0.80 -19.58 15.31
C MET A 431 2.28 -19.94 15.37
N ARG A 432 2.85 -20.00 16.58
CA ARG A 432 4.27 -20.31 16.79
C ARG A 432 4.42 -21.64 17.51
N LYS A 433 5.48 -22.37 17.16
CA LYS A 433 5.86 -23.57 17.90
C LYS A 433 6.44 -23.12 19.23
N LYS A 434 5.97 -23.74 20.32
CA LYS A 434 6.60 -23.57 21.62
C LYS A 434 8.02 -24.13 21.63
#